data_AF-A0A067TNW2-F1
#
_entry.id   AF-A0A067TNW2-F1
#
_cell.length_a   1.000
_cell.length_b   1.000
_cell.length_c   1.000
_cell.angle_alpha   90.00
_cell.angle_beta   90.00
_cell.angle_gamma   90.00
#
_symmetry.space_group_name_H-M   'P 1'
#
loop_
_entity.id
_entity.type
_entity.pdbx_description
1 polymer ?
#
loop_
_entity_poly.entity_id
_entity_poly.type
_entity_poly.pdbx_seq_one_letter_code
_entity_poly.pdbx_strand_id
1 'polypeptide(L)'
;MPVNLESSPLKKRRSSRLKDREAALKALTTTSQADSSSASRKKRRRISDGGALLINDRACDEETTSTAKPPTPSGPDRRRLRRITATELERREKRLISQERDFKDRSDELEERIMLLSKKEDQTLLMMSQLAEQETRATLNQLEEHFTCPLCMESLAAPYSLSPSNCGHTFCGLCILKWFFSRLHRVCGLWHESVDCPICRSVLIPTPERTPRPQATFPFVPNRVTASVIESLVEKLAKAPLYSQAKIKREESEGTWGSQSSKNRGRGCVRKMEPPEERDSEKISDILDVTTWREGGHMRAEWLKKDREGKREMAYILKNWSTMGSQEFITMKLKLGV
;
A
#
# COMPACT_ATOMS: atom_id res chain seq x y z
N MET A 1 -75.34 15.15 0.54
CA MET A 1 -74.43 16.28 0.84
C MET A 1 -73.05 15.94 0.28
N PRO A 2 -72.64 16.52 -0.86
CA PRO A 2 -71.37 16.20 -1.48
C PRO A 2 -70.23 16.95 -0.80
N VAL A 3 -69.16 16.22 -0.45
CA VAL A 3 -67.96 16.76 0.19
C VAL A 3 -67.00 17.22 -0.92
N ASN A 4 -66.72 18.52 -0.92
CA ASN A 4 -65.80 19.20 -1.82
C ASN A 4 -64.35 18.76 -1.54
N LEU A 5 -63.68 18.19 -2.54
CA LEU A 5 -62.25 17.88 -2.51
C LEU A 5 -61.49 19.05 -3.16
N GLU A 6 -60.96 19.94 -2.33
CA GLU A 6 -60.04 20.99 -2.77
C GLU A 6 -58.64 20.39 -3.03
N SER A 7 -58.26 20.39 -4.30
CA SER A 7 -56.93 20.04 -4.80
C SER A 7 -55.91 21.12 -4.46
N SER A 8 -54.99 20.82 -3.53
CA SER A 8 -53.82 21.66 -3.24
C SER A 8 -52.71 21.48 -4.29
N PRO A 9 -52.05 22.55 -4.77
CA PRO A 9 -51.01 22.45 -5.78
C PRO A 9 -49.67 21.98 -5.18
N LEU A 10 -49.12 20.91 -5.76
CA LEU A 10 -47.80 20.35 -5.45
C LEU A 10 -46.69 21.37 -5.77
N LYS A 11 -46.13 22.00 -4.73
CA LYS A 11 -44.90 22.79 -4.82
C LYS A 11 -43.71 21.86 -5.08
N LYS A 12 -43.15 21.92 -6.30
CA LYS A 12 -41.87 21.32 -6.67
C LYS A 12 -40.73 21.93 -5.81
N ARG A 13 -40.32 21.22 -4.76
CA ARG A 13 -39.05 21.47 -4.05
C ARG A 13 -37.89 20.99 -4.94
N ARG A 14 -37.39 21.90 -5.80
CA ARG A 14 -36.12 21.73 -6.53
C ARG A 14 -34.96 21.80 -5.52
N SER A 15 -34.08 20.81 -5.60
CA SER A 15 -32.87 20.65 -4.80
C SER A 15 -31.86 21.78 -5.05
N SER A 16 -31.66 22.66 -4.07
CA SER A 16 -30.57 23.65 -4.05
C SER A 16 -29.28 23.12 -3.43
N ARG A 17 -29.27 21.92 -2.85
CA ARG A 17 -28.13 21.38 -2.08
C ARG A 17 -26.95 20.81 -2.87
N LEU A 18 -26.99 20.82 -4.21
CA LEU A 18 -25.88 20.30 -5.04
C LEU A 18 -24.95 21.37 -5.62
N LYS A 19 -25.30 22.67 -5.56
CA LYS A 19 -24.41 23.74 -6.05
C LYS A 19 -23.39 24.22 -5.01
N ASP A 20 -23.67 24.06 -3.72
CA ASP A 20 -22.77 24.53 -2.66
C ASP A 20 -21.57 23.59 -2.43
N ARG A 21 -21.65 22.33 -2.88
CA ARG A 21 -20.58 21.35 -2.68
C ARG A 21 -19.45 21.45 -3.71
N GLU A 22 -19.73 22.01 -4.89
CA GLU A 22 -18.73 22.26 -5.94
C GLU A 22 -17.91 23.54 -5.67
N ALA A 23 -18.48 24.51 -4.95
CA ALA A 23 -17.77 25.71 -4.51
C ALA A 23 -16.82 25.41 -3.32
N ALA A 24 -17.21 24.51 -2.41
CA ALA A 24 -16.38 24.12 -1.26
C ALA A 24 -15.12 23.33 -1.66
N LEU A 25 -15.18 22.54 -2.73
CA LEU A 25 -14.01 21.75 -3.22
C LEU A 25 -12.99 22.60 -3.99
N LYS A 26 -13.36 23.78 -4.50
CA LYS A 26 -12.41 24.72 -5.12
C LYS A 26 -11.73 25.66 -4.13
N ALA A 27 -12.26 25.79 -2.91
CA ALA A 27 -11.66 26.63 -1.87
C ALA A 27 -10.54 25.92 -1.09
N LEU A 28 -10.50 24.59 -1.09
CA LEU A 28 -9.48 23.80 -0.35
C LEU A 28 -8.15 23.63 -1.09
N THR A 29 -8.05 24.02 -2.36
CA THR A 29 -6.83 23.86 -3.17
C THR A 29 -5.98 25.13 -3.26
N THR A 30 -6.37 26.23 -2.60
CA THR A 30 -5.75 27.56 -2.79
C THR A 30 -5.30 28.21 -1.48
N THR A 31 -5.07 27.44 -0.42
CA THR A 31 -4.64 28.02 0.87
C THR A 31 -3.51 27.19 1.49
N SER A 32 -2.33 27.29 0.89
CA SER A 32 -1.06 26.91 1.52
C SER A 32 0.04 27.88 1.12
N GLN A 33 -0.16 29.17 1.37
CA GLN A 33 0.90 30.18 1.38
C GLN A 33 0.35 31.46 2.03
N ALA A 34 0.57 31.62 3.34
CA ALA A 34 0.78 32.89 4.04
C ALA A 34 0.61 32.64 5.56
N ASP A 35 1.72 32.79 6.29
CA ASP A 35 1.84 33.46 7.59
C ASP A 35 2.76 32.72 8.56
N SER A 36 4.02 33.14 8.55
CA SER A 36 4.85 33.17 9.74
C SER A 36 5.84 34.33 9.60
N SER A 37 5.51 35.47 10.21
CA SER A 37 6.45 36.58 10.40
C SER A 37 6.50 37.01 11.87
N SER A 38 7.67 36.82 12.48
CA SER A 38 8.35 37.63 13.51
C SER A 38 9.33 36.70 14.26
N ALA A 39 10.53 37.07 14.69
CA ALA A 39 11.44 38.18 14.46
C ALA A 39 12.82 37.70 14.99
N SER A 40 13.92 37.95 14.26
CA SER A 40 15.15 38.51 14.83
C SER A 40 16.25 38.64 13.77
N ARG A 41 16.89 39.81 13.80
CA ARG A 41 17.96 40.26 12.90
C ARG A 41 19.28 39.57 13.24
N LYS A 42 19.93 38.93 12.25
CA LYS A 42 21.41 38.88 12.16
C LYS A 42 21.90 39.01 10.71
N LYS A 43 22.43 40.20 10.45
CA LYS A 43 23.40 40.65 9.43
C LYS A 43 24.04 39.54 8.57
N ARG A 44 23.53 39.34 7.34
CA ARG A 44 24.17 38.50 6.30
C ARG A 44 24.95 39.38 5.34
N ARG A 45 26.26 39.09 5.22
CA ARG A 45 27.17 39.68 4.24
C ARG A 45 26.67 39.39 2.82
N ARG A 46 26.74 40.42 1.99
CA ARG A 46 26.57 40.42 0.54
C ARG A 46 27.68 39.54 -0.06
N ILE A 47 27.33 38.36 -0.56
CA ILE A 47 28.20 37.57 -1.44
C ILE A 47 27.67 37.82 -2.85
N SER A 48 28.54 38.42 -3.64
CA SER A 48 28.36 38.76 -5.03
C SER A 48 28.14 37.50 -5.86
N ASP A 49 27.07 37.51 -6.64
CA ASP A 49 26.83 36.56 -7.71
C ASP A 49 27.87 36.82 -8.81
N GLY A 50 28.85 35.93 -8.88
CA GLY A 50 29.95 35.92 -9.83
C GLY A 50 30.10 34.51 -10.38
N GLY A 51 29.03 33.98 -10.98
CA GLY A 51 29.03 32.70 -11.68
C GLY A 51 29.62 32.87 -13.08
N ALA A 52 30.93 32.73 -13.14
CA ALA A 52 31.69 32.70 -14.38
C ALA A 52 31.23 31.55 -15.29
N LEU A 53 31.02 31.92 -16.55
CA LEU A 53 31.02 31.05 -17.72
C LEU A 53 32.27 30.16 -17.75
N LEU A 54 32.07 28.85 -17.73
CA LEU A 54 32.96 27.83 -18.29
C LEU A 54 32.02 26.76 -18.87
N ILE A 55 31.49 26.91 -20.08
CA ILE A 55 32.16 26.57 -21.35
C ILE A 55 33.20 25.46 -21.18
N ASN A 56 32.74 24.23 -21.31
CA ASN A 56 33.48 23.15 -21.97
C ASN A 56 32.47 22.13 -22.50
N ASP A 57 31.54 22.62 -23.32
CA ASP A 57 30.94 21.80 -24.36
C ASP A 57 32.01 21.56 -25.41
N ARG A 58 32.61 20.38 -25.35
CA ARG A 58 33.46 19.84 -26.41
C ARG A 58 32.52 19.37 -27.52
N ALA A 59 31.93 20.35 -28.22
CA ALA A 59 31.30 20.16 -29.51
C ALA A 59 32.34 19.51 -30.43
N CYS A 60 32.08 18.26 -30.82
CA CYS A 60 32.75 17.65 -31.94
C CYS A 60 32.06 18.20 -33.18
N ASP A 61 32.63 19.27 -33.74
CA ASP A 61 32.25 19.77 -35.06
C ASP A 61 32.55 18.68 -36.10
N GLU A 62 31.51 17.95 -36.48
CA GLU A 62 31.37 17.35 -37.81
C GLU A 62 30.96 18.47 -38.79
N GLU A 63 31.91 19.06 -39.50
CA GLU A 63 31.77 19.49 -40.90
C GLU A 63 33.07 20.16 -41.37
N THR A 64 33.85 19.47 -42.21
CA THR A 64 34.29 20.03 -43.51
C THR A 64 34.96 18.95 -44.34
N THR A 65 34.16 18.35 -45.22
CA THR A 65 34.60 17.55 -46.36
C THR A 65 35.30 18.49 -47.35
N SER A 66 36.59 18.76 -47.13
CA SER A 66 37.44 19.51 -48.07
C SER A 66 38.40 18.56 -48.76
N THR A 67 38.06 18.25 -50.00
CA THR A 67 38.90 17.74 -51.07
C THR A 67 40.26 18.42 -51.12
N ALA A 68 41.32 17.77 -50.62
CA ALA A 68 42.70 18.12 -50.95
C ALA A 68 43.61 16.89 -50.95
N LYS A 69 44.09 16.59 -52.16
CA LYS A 69 45.22 15.77 -52.63
C LYS A 69 46.04 14.91 -51.63
N PRO A 70 46.37 13.65 -52.02
CA PRO A 70 47.30 12.82 -51.27
C PRO A 70 48.75 13.29 -51.45
N PRO A 71 49.50 13.62 -50.38
CA PRO A 71 50.95 13.73 -50.47
C PRO A 71 51.58 12.33 -50.42
N THR A 72 52.20 12.02 -51.55
CA THR A 72 53.35 11.16 -51.80
C THR A 72 54.05 10.53 -50.57
N PRO A 73 54.36 9.22 -50.59
CA PRO A 73 55.13 8.55 -49.55
C PRO A 73 56.63 8.83 -49.75
N SER A 74 57.18 9.83 -49.07
CA SER A 74 58.62 10.04 -49.02
C SER A 74 59.17 9.79 -47.61
N GLY A 75 59.99 8.74 -47.52
CA GLY A 75 61.07 8.66 -46.53
C GLY A 75 60.76 7.86 -45.27
N PRO A 76 61.45 6.73 -45.03
CA PRO A 76 61.51 6.17 -43.70
C PRO A 76 62.37 7.10 -42.83
N ASP A 77 61.74 7.97 -42.04
CA ASP A 77 62.41 8.72 -40.96
C ASP A 77 62.75 7.77 -39.80
N ARG A 78 63.61 6.80 -40.13
CA ARG A 78 64.42 6.06 -39.19
C ARG A 78 65.60 6.96 -38.87
N ARG A 79 65.64 7.47 -37.63
CA ARG A 79 66.83 7.90 -36.86
C ARG A 79 66.76 9.34 -36.36
N ARG A 80 65.93 9.57 -35.34
CA ARG A 80 66.42 10.26 -34.15
C ARG A 80 65.69 9.76 -32.91
N LEU A 81 66.00 8.53 -32.51
CA LEU A 81 65.96 8.14 -31.10
C LEU A 81 66.93 9.07 -30.37
N ARG A 82 66.45 10.27 -30.00
CA ARG A 82 67.16 11.14 -29.06
C ARG A 82 67.43 10.28 -27.84
N ARG A 83 68.71 10.07 -27.50
CA ARG A 83 69.10 9.46 -26.23
C ARG A 83 68.40 10.26 -25.14
N ILE A 84 67.43 9.64 -24.47
CA ILE A 84 66.85 10.18 -23.26
C ILE A 84 68.00 10.24 -22.26
N THR A 85 68.30 11.44 -21.77
CA THR A 85 69.34 11.63 -20.75
C THR A 85 68.83 11.07 -19.42
N ALA A 86 69.72 10.54 -18.57
CA ALA A 86 69.36 9.99 -17.26
C ALA A 86 68.54 10.99 -16.40
N THR A 87 68.84 12.27 -16.53
CA THR A 87 68.10 13.37 -15.89
C THR A 87 66.63 13.47 -16.33
N GLU A 88 66.32 13.14 -17.59
CA GLU A 88 64.95 13.17 -18.08
C GLU A 88 64.15 11.94 -17.62
N LEU A 89 64.82 10.78 -17.46
CA LEU A 89 64.22 9.60 -16.82
C LEU A 89 63.86 9.90 -15.36
N GLU A 90 64.77 10.50 -14.60
CA GLU A 90 64.51 10.84 -13.19
C GLU A 90 63.33 11.83 -13.04
N ARG A 91 63.24 12.84 -13.93
CA ARG A 91 62.07 13.75 -13.96
C ARG A 91 60.78 13.04 -14.33
N ARG A 92 60.84 12.04 -15.22
CA ARG A 92 59.67 11.26 -15.58
C ARG A 92 59.22 10.35 -14.44
N GLU A 93 60.16 9.71 -13.75
CA GLU A 93 59.90 8.88 -12.58
C GLU A 93 59.27 9.69 -11.45
N LYS A 94 59.82 10.86 -11.11
CA LYS A 94 59.22 11.77 -10.11
C LYS A 94 57.80 12.19 -10.48
N ARG A 95 57.54 12.46 -11.77
CA ARG A 95 56.19 12.79 -12.27
C ARG A 95 55.22 11.60 -12.11
N LEU A 96 55.66 10.38 -12.42
CA LEU A 96 54.83 9.19 -12.27
C LEU A 96 54.52 8.89 -10.81
N ILE A 97 55.51 8.98 -9.91
CA ILE A 97 55.29 8.79 -8.46
C ILE A 97 54.31 9.83 -7.91
N SER A 98 54.41 11.09 -8.35
CA SER A 98 53.46 12.13 -7.97
C SER A 98 52.04 11.79 -8.47
N GLN A 99 51.91 11.39 -9.73
CA GLN A 99 50.62 11.00 -10.31
C GLN A 99 50.01 9.78 -9.60
N GLU A 100 50.81 8.77 -9.29
CA GLU A 100 50.36 7.58 -8.55
C GLU A 100 49.82 7.95 -7.17
N ARG A 101 50.51 8.84 -6.46
CA ARG A 101 50.03 9.37 -5.18
C ARG A 101 48.72 10.14 -5.34
N ASP A 102 48.64 11.03 -6.33
CA ASP A 102 47.41 11.80 -6.59
C ASP A 102 46.22 10.89 -6.93
N PHE A 103 46.46 9.81 -7.70
CA PHE A 103 45.43 8.82 -8.01
C PHE A 103 45.02 8.00 -6.78
N LYS A 104 45.98 7.63 -5.92
CA LYS A 104 45.70 6.93 -4.68
C LYS A 104 44.85 7.79 -3.74
N ASP A 105 45.23 9.05 -3.52
CA ASP A 105 44.48 9.96 -2.66
C ASP A 105 43.04 10.16 -3.17
N ARG A 106 42.85 10.28 -4.49
CA ARG A 106 41.52 10.32 -5.11
C ARG A 106 40.74 9.01 -4.97
N SER A 107 41.41 7.87 -5.05
CA SER A 107 40.79 6.56 -4.84
C SER A 107 40.27 6.43 -3.41
N ASP A 108 41.09 6.80 -2.43
CA ASP A 108 40.75 6.76 -1.01
C ASP A 108 39.58 7.72 -0.70
N GLU A 109 39.59 8.93 -1.27
CA GLU A 109 38.48 9.91 -1.16
C GLU A 109 37.15 9.35 -1.74
N LEU A 110 37.21 8.67 -2.89
CA LEU A 110 36.04 8.05 -3.49
C LEU A 110 35.52 6.87 -2.66
N GLU A 111 36.40 6.05 -2.10
CA GLU A 111 36.01 4.93 -1.23
C GLU A 111 35.33 5.44 0.05
N GLU A 112 35.88 6.49 0.69
CA GLU A 112 35.23 7.16 1.82
C GLU A 112 33.84 7.69 1.44
N ARG A 113 33.73 8.33 0.27
CA ARG A 113 32.45 8.84 -0.23
C ARG A 113 31.43 7.73 -0.49
N ILE A 114 31.85 6.59 -1.05
CA ILE A 114 31.00 5.42 -1.27
C ILE A 114 30.51 4.86 0.07
N MET A 115 31.38 4.72 1.06
CA MET A 115 30.98 4.26 2.40
C MET A 115 29.97 5.20 3.05
N LEU A 116 30.17 6.52 2.95
CA LEU A 116 29.25 7.50 3.50
C LEU A 116 27.88 7.48 2.81
N LEU A 117 27.85 7.28 1.48
CA LEU A 117 26.60 7.14 0.74
C LEU A 117 25.88 5.83 1.11
N SER A 118 26.59 4.70 1.15
CA SER A 118 26.03 3.41 1.57
C SER A 118 25.41 3.50 2.96
N LYS A 119 26.09 4.13 3.93
CA LYS A 119 25.54 4.33 5.28
C LYS A 119 24.26 5.17 5.28
N LYS A 120 24.20 6.21 4.44
CA LYS A 120 22.99 7.04 4.30
C LYS A 120 21.84 6.25 3.65
N GLU A 121 22.14 5.43 2.66
CA GLU A 121 21.17 4.54 2.02
C GLU A 121 20.60 3.52 3.02
N ASP A 122 21.44 2.90 3.84
CA ASP A 122 20.97 1.98 4.88
C ASP A 122 20.06 2.68 5.90
N GLN A 123 20.42 3.91 6.30
CA GLN A 123 19.60 4.71 7.20
C GLN A 123 18.24 5.10 6.59
N THR A 124 18.21 5.48 5.31
CA THR A 124 16.94 5.81 4.64
C THR A 124 16.08 4.56 4.48
N LEU A 125 16.66 3.42 4.08
CA LEU A 125 15.94 2.15 3.98
C LEU A 125 15.32 1.72 5.32
N LEU A 126 16.06 1.86 6.43
CA LEU A 126 15.53 1.58 7.76
C LEU A 126 14.34 2.49 8.11
N MET A 127 14.47 3.80 7.87
CA MET A 127 13.41 4.76 8.15
C MET A 127 12.15 4.49 7.30
N MET A 128 12.34 4.16 6.02
CA MET A 128 11.24 3.81 5.11
C MET A 128 10.54 2.52 5.54
N SER A 129 11.29 1.50 5.99
CA SER A 129 10.71 0.26 6.54
C SER A 129 9.83 0.53 7.75
N GLN A 130 10.29 1.37 8.69
CA GLN A 130 9.52 1.74 9.88
C GLN A 130 8.21 2.46 9.55
N LEU A 131 8.23 3.38 8.57
CA LEU A 131 7.02 4.08 8.13
C LEU A 131 6.02 3.11 7.48
N ALA A 132 6.50 2.18 6.65
CA ALA A 132 5.65 1.18 6.03
C ALA A 132 5.00 0.24 7.09
N GLU A 133 5.75 -0.16 8.12
CA GLU A 133 5.20 -0.93 9.24
C GLU A 133 4.11 -0.15 9.98
N GLN A 134 4.35 1.11 10.31
CA GLN A 134 3.37 1.97 10.98
C GLN A 134 2.09 2.13 10.14
N GLU A 135 2.22 2.34 8.82
CA GLU A 135 1.07 2.42 7.92
C GLU A 135 0.25 1.12 7.89
N THR A 136 0.93 -0.04 7.83
CA THR A 136 0.24 -1.34 7.86
C THR A 136 -0.50 -1.58 9.18
N ARG A 137 0.09 -1.20 10.33
CA ARG A 137 -0.58 -1.28 11.63
C ARG A 137 -1.78 -0.34 11.72
N ALA A 138 -1.63 0.91 11.26
CA ALA A 138 -2.75 1.85 11.21
C ALA A 138 -3.91 1.34 10.34
N THR A 139 -3.58 0.68 9.22
CA THR A 139 -4.57 0.06 8.33
C THR A 139 -5.31 -1.10 9.02
N LEU A 140 -4.59 -1.94 9.77
CA LEU A 140 -5.19 -3.04 10.54
C LEU A 140 -6.11 -2.52 11.64
N ASN A 141 -5.64 -1.56 12.44
CA ASN A 141 -6.45 -0.94 13.49
C ASN A 141 -7.72 -0.31 12.91
N GLN A 142 -7.62 0.37 11.76
CA GLN A 142 -8.79 0.93 11.07
C GLN A 142 -9.81 -0.16 10.68
N LEU A 143 -9.33 -1.32 10.23
CA LEU A 143 -10.18 -2.46 9.87
C LEU A 143 -10.91 -3.02 11.11
N GLU A 144 -10.21 -3.20 12.21
CA GLU A 144 -10.73 -3.80 13.44
C GLU A 144 -11.65 -2.85 14.21
N GLU A 145 -11.28 -1.59 14.37
CA GLU A 145 -12.05 -0.63 15.16
C GLU A 145 -13.37 -0.23 14.48
N HIS A 146 -13.37 -0.10 13.15
CA HIS A 146 -14.52 0.43 12.42
C HIS A 146 -15.33 -0.60 11.64
N PHE A 147 -14.75 -1.76 11.33
CA PHE A 147 -15.37 -2.76 10.46
C PHE A 147 -15.49 -4.13 11.11
N THR A 148 -15.70 -4.18 12.42
CA THR A 148 -15.97 -5.43 13.14
C THR A 148 -17.45 -5.75 13.19
N CYS A 149 -17.80 -7.00 12.89
CA CYS A 149 -19.17 -7.49 12.98
C CYS A 149 -19.57 -7.72 14.45
N PRO A 150 -20.66 -7.13 14.94
CA PRO A 150 -21.05 -7.26 16.34
C PRO A 150 -21.64 -8.63 16.71
N LEU A 151 -21.78 -9.55 15.75
CA LEU A 151 -22.25 -10.93 16.01
C LEU A 151 -21.10 -11.93 16.14
N CYS A 152 -20.03 -11.80 15.35
CA CYS A 152 -18.88 -12.70 15.41
C CYS A 152 -17.60 -12.05 15.96
N MET A 153 -17.59 -10.73 16.17
CA MET A 153 -16.45 -9.93 16.63
C MET A 153 -15.21 -10.06 15.74
N GLU A 154 -15.42 -10.31 14.44
CA GLU A 154 -14.37 -10.35 13.42
C GLU A 154 -14.63 -9.28 12.35
N SER A 155 -13.63 -9.01 11.51
CA SER A 155 -13.78 -8.11 10.36
C SER A 155 -14.95 -8.52 9.47
N LEU A 156 -15.80 -7.55 9.11
CA LEU A 156 -17.01 -7.73 8.32
C LEU A 156 -16.70 -8.42 6.99
N ALA A 157 -17.37 -9.52 6.72
CA ALA A 157 -17.29 -10.28 5.47
C ALA A 157 -18.67 -10.31 4.80
N ALA A 158 -18.74 -9.88 3.54
CA ALA A 158 -19.99 -9.63 2.83
C ALA A 158 -20.97 -8.76 3.65
N PRO A 159 -20.71 -7.45 3.85
CA PRO A 159 -21.52 -6.63 4.74
C PRO A 159 -22.94 -6.37 4.19
N TYR A 160 -23.95 -6.66 5.01
CA TYR A 160 -25.36 -6.35 4.75
C TYR A 160 -25.93 -5.50 5.87
N SER A 161 -26.72 -4.49 5.48
CA SER A 161 -27.43 -3.62 6.41
C SER A 161 -28.89 -4.04 6.52
N LEU A 162 -29.44 -3.88 7.72
CA LEU A 162 -30.87 -4.05 7.95
C LEU A 162 -31.63 -2.86 7.35
N SER A 163 -32.51 -3.15 6.39
CA SER A 163 -33.36 -2.17 5.72
C SER A 163 -34.75 -2.77 5.57
N PRO A 164 -35.82 -2.01 5.80
CA PRO A 164 -35.98 -0.60 6.14
C PRO A 164 -36.17 -0.35 7.64
N SER A 165 -35.56 -1.15 8.53
CA SER A 165 -35.79 -1.08 9.98
C SER A 165 -35.25 0.17 10.69
N ASN A 166 -35.14 1.31 10.00
CA ASN A 166 -34.66 2.63 10.46
C ASN A 166 -33.28 2.68 11.14
N CYS A 167 -32.60 1.55 11.36
CA CYS A 167 -31.41 1.50 12.20
C CYS A 167 -30.10 1.36 11.42
N GLY A 168 -30.12 0.84 10.19
CA GLY A 168 -28.95 0.79 9.29
C GLY A 168 -27.76 -0.05 9.77
N HIS A 169 -27.92 -0.81 10.86
CA HIS A 169 -26.84 -1.64 11.41
C HIS A 169 -26.40 -2.70 10.40
N THR A 170 -25.07 -2.89 10.32
CA THR A 170 -24.41 -3.72 9.33
C THR A 170 -23.73 -4.93 9.97
N PHE A 171 -23.82 -6.08 9.31
CA PHE A 171 -23.31 -7.36 9.80
C PHE A 171 -22.69 -8.16 8.66
N CYS A 172 -21.91 -9.20 8.98
CA CYS A 172 -21.53 -10.21 8.00
C CYS A 172 -22.78 -10.89 7.44
N GLY A 173 -22.80 -11.17 6.14
CA GLY A 173 -23.95 -11.81 5.46
C GLY A 173 -24.37 -13.11 6.14
N LEU A 174 -23.43 -14.01 6.42
CA LEU A 174 -23.74 -15.27 7.12
C LEU A 174 -24.23 -15.07 8.56
N CYS A 175 -23.66 -14.10 9.29
CA CYS A 175 -24.01 -13.89 10.69
C CYS A 175 -25.45 -13.41 10.83
N ILE A 176 -25.86 -12.44 10.01
CA ILE A 176 -27.23 -11.92 10.08
C ILE A 176 -28.25 -12.93 9.54
N LEU A 177 -27.88 -13.77 8.57
CA LEU A 177 -28.72 -14.89 8.14
C LEU A 177 -28.92 -15.90 9.26
N LYS A 178 -27.84 -16.35 9.91
CA LYS A 178 -27.93 -17.27 11.07
C LYS A 178 -28.82 -16.69 12.17
N TRP A 179 -28.64 -15.42 12.52
CA TRP A 179 -29.51 -14.74 13.48
C TRP A 179 -30.98 -14.76 13.05
N PHE A 180 -31.27 -14.33 11.82
CA PHE A 180 -32.64 -14.24 11.31
C PHE A 180 -33.35 -15.60 11.24
N PHE A 181 -32.66 -16.63 10.78
CA PHE A 181 -33.19 -18.01 10.71
C PHE A 181 -33.22 -18.71 12.07
N SER A 182 -32.44 -18.27 13.07
CA SER A 182 -32.57 -18.79 14.44
C SER A 182 -33.98 -18.58 14.99
N ARG A 183 -34.65 -17.50 14.57
CA ARG A 183 -36.03 -17.15 14.95
C ARG A 183 -37.12 -17.86 14.15
N LEU A 184 -36.77 -18.58 13.08
CA LEU A 184 -37.71 -19.36 12.29
C LEU A 184 -38.19 -20.59 13.08
N HIS A 185 -39.49 -20.84 13.15
CA HIS A 185 -40.03 -22.02 13.82
C HIS A 185 -39.72 -23.30 13.02
N ARG A 186 -39.10 -24.29 13.68
CA ARG A 186 -38.59 -25.52 13.02
C ARG A 186 -39.68 -26.39 12.40
N VAL A 187 -40.89 -26.40 12.97
CA VAL A 187 -41.97 -27.31 12.53
C VAL A 187 -42.74 -26.73 11.35
N CYS A 188 -43.14 -25.45 11.41
CA CYS A 188 -44.00 -24.85 10.38
C CYS A 188 -43.22 -23.99 9.36
N GLY A 189 -41.95 -23.67 9.60
CA GLY A 189 -41.15 -22.83 8.70
C GLY A 189 -41.65 -21.39 8.58
N LEU A 190 -42.25 -20.86 9.65
CA LEU A 190 -42.74 -19.48 9.74
C LEU A 190 -42.09 -18.74 10.92
N TRP A 191 -42.12 -17.40 10.89
CA TRP A 191 -41.75 -16.55 12.03
C TRP A 191 -43.02 -16.14 12.76
N HIS A 192 -43.26 -16.72 13.94
CA HIS A 192 -44.42 -16.37 14.78
C HIS A 192 -44.19 -15.10 15.61
N GLU A 193 -42.94 -14.68 15.74
CA GLU A 193 -42.52 -13.48 16.46
C GLU A 193 -41.87 -12.49 15.49
N SER A 194 -41.99 -11.20 15.78
CA SER A 194 -41.24 -10.19 15.06
C SER A 194 -39.74 -10.43 15.24
N VAL A 195 -38.98 -10.36 14.14
CA VAL A 195 -37.53 -10.42 14.21
C VAL A 195 -37.00 -9.01 14.39
N ASP A 196 -36.11 -8.83 15.37
CA ASP A 196 -35.55 -7.54 15.69
C ASP A 196 -34.05 -7.46 15.35
N CYS A 197 -33.56 -6.23 15.17
CA CYS A 197 -32.14 -5.95 15.06
C CYS A 197 -31.38 -6.42 16.32
N PRO A 198 -30.29 -7.21 16.19
CA PRO A 198 -29.49 -7.66 17.34
C PRO A 198 -28.93 -6.53 18.22
N ILE A 199 -28.70 -5.35 17.64
CA ILE A 199 -28.02 -4.23 18.32
C ILE A 199 -29.02 -3.31 19.02
N CYS A 200 -30.01 -2.81 18.27
CA CYS A 200 -30.91 -1.77 18.75
C CYS A 200 -32.35 -2.23 18.97
N ARG A 201 -32.64 -3.51 18.72
CA ARG A 201 -34.00 -4.11 18.82
C ARG A 201 -35.07 -3.43 17.95
N SER A 202 -34.67 -2.66 16.93
CA SER A 202 -35.62 -2.15 15.94
C SER A 202 -36.23 -3.32 15.17
N VAL A 203 -37.56 -3.33 15.07
CA VAL A 203 -38.34 -4.37 14.42
C VAL A 203 -38.05 -4.39 12.91
N LEU A 204 -37.79 -5.57 12.35
CA LEU A 204 -37.60 -5.76 10.91
C LEU A 204 -38.96 -5.83 10.17
N ILE A 205 -38.96 -5.70 8.84
CA ILE A 205 -40.20 -5.92 8.07
C ILE A 205 -40.75 -7.32 8.41
N PRO A 206 -42.04 -7.43 8.79
CA PRO A 206 -42.71 -8.72 8.91
C PRO A 206 -42.64 -9.49 7.59
N THR A 207 -42.11 -10.71 7.63
CA THR A 207 -42.07 -11.59 6.46
C THR A 207 -43.46 -12.18 6.21
N PRO A 208 -44.14 -11.88 5.09
CA PRO A 208 -45.47 -12.44 4.84
C PRO A 208 -45.42 -13.96 4.73
N GLU A 209 -46.44 -14.61 5.28
CA GLU A 209 -46.55 -16.08 5.24
C GLU A 209 -46.90 -16.60 3.84
N ARG A 210 -47.67 -15.83 3.08
CA ARG A 210 -48.18 -16.23 1.76
C ARG A 210 -47.13 -16.07 0.67
N THR A 211 -46.90 -17.13 -0.09
CA THR A 211 -46.15 -17.11 -1.35
C THR A 211 -47.11 -16.79 -2.52
N PRO A 212 -46.71 -15.94 -3.49
CA PRO A 212 -45.38 -15.36 -3.62
C PRO A 212 -45.15 -14.15 -2.72
N ARG A 213 -43.98 -14.09 -2.08
CA ARG A 213 -43.59 -12.94 -1.23
C ARG A 213 -43.10 -11.77 -2.09
N PRO A 214 -43.50 -10.52 -1.80
CA PRO A 214 -42.92 -9.36 -2.47
C PRO A 214 -41.43 -9.23 -2.15
N GLN A 215 -40.58 -8.97 -3.16
CA GLN A 215 -39.13 -8.73 -2.99
C GLN A 215 -38.83 -7.62 -1.97
N ALA A 216 -39.70 -6.61 -1.87
CA ALA A 216 -39.57 -5.50 -0.92
C ALA A 216 -39.65 -5.93 0.57
N THR A 217 -40.08 -7.17 0.86
CA THR A 217 -40.13 -7.71 2.23
C THR A 217 -38.83 -8.38 2.67
N PHE A 218 -37.83 -8.47 1.78
CA PHE A 218 -36.52 -8.98 2.14
C PHE A 218 -35.78 -7.97 3.04
N PRO A 219 -35.38 -8.33 4.27
CA PRO A 219 -34.95 -7.37 5.29
C PRO A 219 -33.48 -6.92 5.17
N PHE A 220 -32.75 -7.41 4.16
CA PHE A 220 -31.31 -7.18 4.01
C PHE A 220 -31.00 -6.43 2.73
N VAL A 221 -30.15 -5.41 2.83
CA VAL A 221 -29.62 -4.66 1.69
C VAL A 221 -28.09 -4.75 1.69
N PRO A 222 -27.45 -5.10 0.56
CA PRO A 222 -25.99 -5.11 0.47
C PRO A 222 -25.40 -3.72 0.76
N ASN A 223 -24.47 -3.62 1.71
CA ASN A 223 -23.77 -2.37 1.99
C ASN A 223 -22.51 -2.27 1.13
N ARG A 224 -22.69 -1.86 -0.13
CA ARG A 224 -21.62 -1.81 -1.13
C ARG A 224 -20.50 -0.85 -0.76
N VAL A 225 -20.81 0.27 -0.11
CA VAL A 225 -19.80 1.26 0.29
C VAL A 225 -18.88 0.64 1.34
N THR A 226 -19.45 0.05 2.39
CA THR A 226 -18.67 -0.65 3.43
C THR A 226 -17.88 -1.81 2.84
N ALA A 227 -18.47 -2.59 1.92
CA ALA A 227 -17.77 -3.68 1.24
C ALA A 227 -16.51 -3.19 0.50
N SER A 228 -16.62 -2.14 -0.31
CA SER A 228 -15.48 -1.61 -1.08
C SER A 228 -14.38 -1.02 -0.18
N VAL A 229 -14.74 -0.39 0.95
CA VAL A 229 -13.75 0.11 1.91
C VAL A 229 -13.00 -1.04 2.56
N ILE A 230 -13.71 -2.07 3.03
CA ILE A 230 -13.10 -3.25 3.65
C ILE A 230 -12.19 -3.97 2.64
N GLU A 231 -12.68 -4.22 1.42
CA GLU A 231 -11.90 -4.87 0.34
C GLU A 231 -10.60 -4.09 0.07
N SER A 232 -10.65 -2.76 0.05
CA SER A 232 -9.47 -1.89 -0.12
C SER A 232 -8.48 -2.01 1.05
N LEU A 233 -8.96 -2.01 2.30
CA LEU A 233 -8.11 -2.16 3.49
C LEU A 233 -7.46 -3.55 3.54
N VAL A 234 -8.22 -4.61 3.31
CA VAL A 234 -7.71 -5.99 3.25
C VAL A 234 -6.67 -6.14 2.14
N GLU A 235 -6.89 -5.54 0.97
CA GLU A 235 -5.93 -5.58 -0.13
C GLU A 235 -4.65 -4.77 0.15
N LYS A 236 -4.75 -3.68 0.91
CA LYS A 236 -3.56 -2.96 1.41
C LYS A 236 -2.74 -3.81 2.38
N LEU A 237 -3.41 -4.51 3.31
CA LEU A 237 -2.74 -5.42 4.26
C LEU A 237 -2.11 -6.64 3.57
N ALA A 238 -2.72 -7.11 2.49
CA ALA A 238 -2.23 -8.25 1.73
C ALA A 238 -0.86 -8.01 1.09
N LYS A 239 -0.61 -6.77 0.64
CA LYS A 239 0.61 -6.41 -0.08
C LYS A 239 1.80 -6.34 0.87
N ALA A 240 2.90 -6.96 0.48
CA ALA A 240 4.18 -6.76 1.14
C ALA A 240 4.60 -5.28 0.98
N PRO A 241 5.21 -4.66 2.01
CA PRO A 241 5.89 -3.38 1.85
C PRO A 241 6.84 -3.48 0.65
N LEU A 242 6.70 -2.57 -0.32
CA LEU A 242 7.48 -2.61 -1.55
C LEU A 242 9.01 -2.59 -1.29
N TYR A 243 9.44 -2.03 -0.16
CA TYR A 243 10.83 -1.97 0.26
C TYR A 243 11.45 -3.34 0.57
N SER A 244 10.67 -4.32 0.99
CA SER A 244 11.18 -5.67 1.28
C SER A 244 11.60 -6.43 0.02
N GLN A 245 11.11 -6.01 -1.15
CA GLN A 245 11.41 -6.66 -2.44
C GLN A 245 12.52 -5.95 -3.23
N ALA A 246 12.89 -4.73 -2.85
CA ALA A 246 14.03 -4.01 -3.41
C ALA A 246 15.35 -4.59 -2.86
N LYS A 247 15.54 -5.90 -2.97
CA LYS A 247 16.88 -6.48 -2.97
C LYS A 247 17.48 -6.02 -4.29
N ILE A 248 18.08 -4.83 -4.28
CA ILE A 248 18.90 -4.32 -5.38
C ILE A 248 19.82 -5.49 -5.70
N LYS A 249 19.55 -6.14 -6.82
CA LYS A 249 20.38 -7.20 -7.35
C LYS A 249 21.66 -6.47 -7.72
N ARG A 250 22.54 -6.31 -6.73
CA ARG A 250 23.88 -5.77 -6.90
C ARG A 250 24.44 -6.65 -8.00
N GLU A 251 24.52 -6.10 -9.20
CA GLU A 251 25.22 -6.75 -10.29
C GLU A 251 26.59 -7.03 -9.71
N GLU A 252 26.86 -8.31 -9.44
CA GLU A 252 28.20 -8.77 -9.19
C GLU A 252 28.95 -8.44 -10.46
N SER A 253 29.58 -7.27 -10.45
CA SER A 253 30.40 -6.78 -11.55
C SER A 253 31.43 -7.86 -11.82
N GLU A 254 31.26 -8.56 -12.95
CA GLU A 254 32.22 -9.50 -13.53
C GLU A 254 33.51 -8.74 -13.83
N GLY A 255 34.34 -8.58 -12.80
CA GLY A 255 35.53 -7.74 -12.84
C GLY A 255 36.63 -8.30 -11.96
N THR A 256 36.88 -9.61 -12.01
CA THR A 256 38.13 -10.17 -11.46
C THR A 256 38.59 -11.37 -12.27
N TRP A 257 39.18 -11.08 -13.43
CA TRP A 257 40.21 -11.96 -13.98
C TRP A 257 41.46 -11.82 -13.10
N GLY A 258 41.67 -12.76 -12.16
CA GLY A 258 42.81 -12.66 -11.25
C GLY A 258 43.00 -13.84 -10.30
N SER A 259 43.66 -14.89 -10.80
CA SER A 259 44.56 -15.78 -10.07
C SER A 259 44.02 -16.60 -8.89
N GLN A 260 43.72 -17.86 -9.21
CA GLN A 260 43.76 -18.98 -8.30
C GLN A 260 45.15 -19.07 -7.63
N SER A 261 45.24 -18.84 -6.32
CA SER A 261 46.39 -19.27 -5.53
C SER A 261 46.01 -19.67 -4.11
N SER A 262 45.93 -20.99 -3.96
CA SER A 262 46.34 -21.82 -2.81
C SER A 262 45.87 -21.47 -1.38
N LYS A 263 45.24 -22.50 -0.79
CA LYS A 263 45.51 -23.10 0.54
C LYS A 263 45.71 -22.12 1.70
N ASN A 264 44.74 -22.08 2.63
CA ASN A 264 45.06 -22.58 3.97
C ASN A 264 43.86 -22.99 4.80
N ARG A 265 44.02 -24.16 5.44
CA ARG A 265 43.10 -24.75 6.41
C ARG A 265 43.26 -23.99 7.74
N GLY A 266 42.25 -23.22 8.13
CA GLY A 266 42.18 -22.53 9.42
C GLY A 266 40.98 -23.00 10.23
N ARG A 267 41.22 -23.94 11.15
CA ARG A 267 40.26 -24.48 12.12
C ARG A 267 39.99 -23.41 13.18
N GLY A 268 38.83 -22.77 13.18
CA GLY A 268 38.55 -21.59 14.02
C GLY A 268 37.23 -21.66 14.79
N CYS A 269 37.36 -22.07 16.06
CA CYS A 269 36.52 -21.81 17.23
C CYS A 269 35.09 -21.24 17.04
N VAL A 270 34.08 -22.10 17.23
CA VAL A 270 32.67 -21.74 17.41
C VAL A 270 32.52 -21.07 18.77
N ARG A 271 32.42 -19.73 18.80
CA ARG A 271 31.97 -19.01 19.99
C ARG A 271 30.46 -19.18 20.13
N LYS A 272 30.06 -19.96 21.12
CA LYS A 272 28.68 -20.13 21.59
C LYS A 272 28.21 -18.78 22.15
N MET A 273 27.51 -18.01 21.33
CA MET A 273 26.90 -16.75 21.72
C MET A 273 25.61 -17.08 22.48
N GLU A 274 25.59 -16.81 23.78
CA GLU A 274 24.42 -17.05 24.62
C GLU A 274 23.31 -16.06 24.25
N PRO A 275 22.05 -16.53 24.14
CA PRO A 275 20.93 -15.68 23.76
C PRO A 275 20.63 -14.68 24.89
N PRO A 276 20.46 -13.38 24.58
CA PRO A 276 20.11 -12.37 25.57
C PRO A 276 18.72 -12.65 26.14
N GLU A 277 18.64 -12.61 27.48
CA GLU A 277 17.45 -12.95 28.27
C GLU A 277 16.23 -12.04 28.01
N GLU A 278 15.07 -12.69 28.11
CA GLU A 278 13.71 -12.28 27.80
C GLU A 278 13.21 -11.09 28.63
N ARG A 279 13.07 -9.89 28.03
CA ARG A 279 12.32 -8.76 28.64
C ARG A 279 11.38 -7.99 27.70
N ASP A 280 11.17 -8.44 26.46
CA ASP A 280 10.33 -7.73 25.46
C ASP A 280 9.14 -8.58 24.95
N SER A 281 8.52 -9.36 25.83
CA SER A 281 7.46 -10.33 25.46
C SER A 281 6.17 -9.68 24.94
N GLU A 282 5.87 -8.43 25.32
CA GLU A 282 4.58 -7.79 24.99
C GLU A 282 4.53 -7.19 23.58
N LYS A 283 5.67 -6.80 22.99
CA LYS A 283 5.69 -6.19 21.64
C LYS A 283 5.61 -7.21 20.50
N ILE A 284 5.81 -8.49 20.79
CA ILE A 284 5.85 -9.56 19.79
C ILE A 284 4.42 -9.96 19.35
N SER A 285 3.44 -9.82 20.25
CA SER A 285 2.03 -10.09 19.98
C SER A 285 1.49 -9.29 18.79
N ASP A 286 1.77 -7.98 18.77
CA ASP A 286 1.20 -7.06 17.77
C ASP A 286 1.84 -7.20 16.37
N ILE A 287 3.09 -7.68 16.29
CA ILE A 287 3.77 -7.88 15.01
C ILE A 287 3.31 -9.17 14.33
N LEU A 288 2.94 -10.19 15.11
CA LEU A 288 2.44 -11.46 14.58
C LEU A 288 1.16 -11.25 13.76
N ASP A 289 0.32 -10.28 14.13
CA ASP A 289 -1.03 -10.14 13.60
C ASP A 289 -1.06 -9.70 12.13
N VAL A 290 -0.30 -8.68 11.74
CA VAL A 290 -0.29 -8.15 10.35
C VAL A 290 0.15 -9.22 9.34
N THR A 291 1.05 -10.13 9.73
CA THR A 291 1.53 -11.18 8.81
C THR A 291 0.44 -12.18 8.42
N THR A 292 -0.57 -12.37 9.27
CA THR A 292 -1.69 -13.29 9.02
C THR A 292 -2.66 -12.77 7.95
N TRP A 293 -2.59 -11.48 7.64
CA TRP A 293 -3.37 -10.81 6.60
C TRP A 293 -2.66 -10.73 5.25
N ARG A 294 -1.37 -11.11 5.17
CA ARG A 294 -0.60 -11.13 3.93
C ARG A 294 -1.14 -12.16 2.94
N GLU A 295 -0.65 -12.12 1.71
CA GLU A 295 -0.92 -13.17 0.73
C GLU A 295 -0.49 -14.55 1.24
N GLY A 296 -1.43 -15.51 1.23
CA GLY A 296 -1.26 -16.83 1.85
C GLY A 296 -1.50 -16.87 3.37
N GLY A 297 -1.74 -15.72 4.00
CA GLY A 297 -2.07 -15.61 5.42
C GLY A 297 -3.46 -16.18 5.74
N HIS A 298 -3.59 -16.81 6.91
CA HIS A 298 -4.79 -17.54 7.30
C HIS A 298 -6.00 -16.61 7.55
N MET A 299 -5.81 -15.45 8.18
CA MET A 299 -6.89 -14.47 8.42
C MET A 299 -7.48 -13.97 7.10
N ARG A 300 -6.63 -13.62 6.12
CA ARG A 300 -7.09 -13.23 4.77
C ARG A 300 -7.85 -14.36 4.09
N ALA A 301 -7.34 -15.59 4.16
CA ALA A 301 -7.98 -16.75 3.54
C ALA A 301 -9.36 -17.04 4.15
N GLU A 302 -9.48 -16.98 5.48
CA GLU A 302 -10.75 -17.15 6.17
C GLU A 302 -11.74 -16.03 5.85
N TRP A 303 -11.28 -14.78 5.84
CA TRP A 303 -12.12 -13.63 5.48
C TRP A 303 -12.66 -13.77 4.05
N LEU A 304 -11.80 -14.11 3.08
CA LEU A 304 -12.21 -14.34 1.68
C LEU A 304 -13.22 -15.48 1.55
N LYS A 305 -13.05 -16.55 2.33
CA LYS A 305 -14.00 -17.66 2.39
C LYS A 305 -15.36 -17.18 2.92
N LYS A 306 -15.38 -16.50 4.07
CA LYS A 306 -16.59 -15.95 4.71
C LYS A 306 -17.30 -14.96 3.79
N ASP A 307 -16.55 -14.10 3.10
CA ASP A 307 -17.11 -13.12 2.15
C ASP A 307 -17.78 -13.80 0.95
N ARG A 308 -17.09 -14.78 0.34
CA ARG A 308 -17.64 -15.56 -0.78
C ARG A 308 -18.89 -16.34 -0.38
N GLU A 309 -18.85 -17.03 0.75
CA GLU A 309 -19.99 -17.80 1.27
C GLU A 309 -21.16 -16.87 1.61
N GLY A 310 -20.90 -15.76 2.30
CA GLY A 310 -21.92 -14.76 2.62
C GLY A 310 -22.58 -14.16 1.39
N LYS A 311 -21.80 -13.77 0.37
CA LYS A 311 -22.32 -13.28 -0.93
C LYS A 311 -23.18 -14.34 -1.61
N ARG A 312 -22.74 -15.61 -1.62
CA ARG A 312 -23.47 -16.73 -2.24
C ARG A 312 -24.82 -17.00 -1.57
N GLU A 313 -24.84 -17.14 -0.25
CA GLU A 313 -26.07 -17.46 0.49
C GLU A 313 -27.07 -16.30 0.44
N MET A 314 -26.60 -15.06 0.60
CA MET A 314 -27.47 -13.88 0.45
C MET A 314 -28.06 -13.77 -0.95
N ALA A 315 -27.26 -13.97 -2.00
CA ALA A 315 -27.74 -13.93 -3.38
C ALA A 315 -28.76 -15.06 -3.65
N TYR A 316 -28.54 -16.26 -3.12
CA TYR A 316 -29.47 -17.37 -3.23
C TYR A 316 -30.82 -17.04 -2.59
N ILE A 317 -30.84 -16.55 -1.35
CA ILE A 317 -32.08 -16.23 -0.65
C ILE A 317 -32.79 -15.08 -1.35
N LEU A 318 -32.08 -14.00 -1.70
CA LEU A 318 -32.65 -12.86 -2.41
C LEU A 318 -33.31 -13.27 -3.74
N LYS A 319 -32.64 -14.13 -4.53
CA LYS A 319 -33.16 -14.60 -5.82
C LYS A 319 -34.44 -15.43 -5.66
N ASN A 320 -34.51 -16.27 -4.62
CA ASN A 320 -35.62 -17.19 -4.42
C ASN A 320 -36.66 -16.68 -3.40
N TRP A 321 -36.47 -15.49 -2.81
CA TRP A 321 -37.27 -14.99 -1.70
C TRP A 321 -38.77 -15.02 -1.96
N SER A 322 -39.17 -14.65 -3.18
CA SER A 322 -40.57 -14.60 -3.60
C SER A 322 -41.20 -15.97 -3.76
N THR A 323 -40.43 -17.04 -4.00
CA THR A 323 -40.92 -18.38 -4.33
C THR A 323 -40.62 -19.44 -3.27
N MET A 324 -39.65 -19.22 -2.39
CA MET A 324 -39.36 -20.12 -1.27
C MET A 324 -40.63 -20.33 -0.45
N GLY A 325 -40.98 -21.56 -0.10
CA GLY A 325 -42.01 -21.89 0.87
C GLY A 325 -41.42 -22.19 2.26
N SER A 326 -42.25 -22.71 3.15
CA SER A 326 -41.85 -23.06 4.51
C SER A 326 -40.77 -24.15 4.57
N GLN A 327 -40.84 -25.15 3.69
CA GLN A 327 -39.88 -26.27 3.69
C GLN A 327 -38.49 -25.84 3.23
N GLU A 328 -38.41 -24.93 2.25
CA GLU A 328 -37.15 -24.34 1.80
C GLU A 328 -36.52 -23.48 2.90
N PHE A 329 -37.32 -22.79 3.71
CA PHE A 329 -36.81 -22.06 4.87
C PHE A 329 -36.29 -22.99 5.98
N ILE A 330 -36.97 -24.10 6.25
CA ILE A 330 -36.47 -25.12 7.19
C ILE A 330 -35.14 -25.70 6.68
N THR A 331 -35.06 -26.01 5.39
CA THR A 331 -33.83 -26.51 4.75
C THR A 331 -32.71 -25.49 4.86
N MET A 332 -32.99 -24.21 4.62
CA MET A 332 -32.02 -23.12 4.78
C MET A 332 -31.55 -22.98 6.23
N LYS A 333 -32.47 -23.06 7.19
CA LYS A 333 -32.15 -23.05 8.64
C LYS A 333 -31.18 -24.17 9.02
N LEU A 334 -31.46 -25.40 8.58
CA LEU A 334 -30.59 -26.55 8.82
C LEU A 334 -29.22 -26.36 8.17
N LYS A 335 -29.17 -25.87 6.92
CA LYS A 335 -27.93 -25.57 6.20
C LYS A 335 -27.08 -24.52 6.92
N LEU A 336 -27.71 -23.51 7.52
CA LEU A 336 -27.05 -22.48 8.31
C LEU A 336 -26.59 -22.96 9.70
N GLY A 337 -27.03 -24.15 10.13
CA GLY A 337 -26.68 -24.76 11.41
C GLY A 337 -27.33 -24.08 12.63
N VAL A 338 -28.56 -23.56 12.47
CA VAL A 338 -29.31 -22.87 13.55
C VAL A 338 -30.66 -23.51 13.87
#